data_AF-A0A7C4P784-F1
#
_entry.id   AF-A0A7C4P784-F1
#
_cell.length_a   1.000
_cell.length_b   1.000
_cell.length_c   1.000
_cell.angle_alpha   90.00
_cell.angle_beta   90.00
_cell.angle_gamma   90.00
#
_symmetry.space_group_name_H-M   'P 1'
#
loop_
_entity.id
_entity.type
_entity.pdbx_description
1 polymer ?
#
loop_
_entity_poly.entity_id
_entity_poly.type
_entity_poly.pdbx_seq_one_letter_code
_entity_poly.pdbx_strand_id
1 'polypeptide(L)'
;MVQIHKKINSMKKLIIFALILISSYLGAQELTQYKPETFSHIGYYQGEPIFVCQQIANYKFSESEKPGSLYKATEINGFLSFSIFKEIDRKTFGDALFVMNECIGYDSYYGGNVLTIYCKNEIKRIEFMSDVFNGSYALTDNLELVVSPSDGKNIHLEYIVINKSPIEKVRLPLIGNNSICIGDYIYFTTYHINPEYTHYPLDIYRVKIGDWNNPELLLQEAVESWMPIPNTDIIYTRISINGKLENVYYNTANKTYEITNDRFNPQLIKYEGKYMINNTCKDKATGETRYCLKELPVFNSDNFTKDNRKISDNLIAINLSNSQKPFLNTFITDELLYNAPESELSKLDKRQLRLLRNAFFARQGYNFNSKDLKEFFGQFEWYNQLLKSYKILEITNEDIVISPKDKERVELILNLENNK
;
A
#
# COMPACT_ATOMS: atom_id res chain seq x y z
N MET A 1 -33.54 -36.35 -57.89
CA MET A 1 -33.77 -35.02 -57.27
C MET A 1 -34.38 -35.06 -55.87
N VAL A 2 -35.32 -35.97 -55.56
CA VAL A 2 -36.03 -36.00 -54.26
C VAL A 2 -35.13 -36.36 -53.04
N GLN A 3 -34.14 -37.24 -53.21
CA GLN A 3 -33.21 -37.60 -52.12
C GLN A 3 -32.23 -36.49 -51.73
N ILE A 4 -31.82 -35.64 -52.69
CA ILE A 4 -30.92 -34.50 -52.43
C ILE A 4 -31.67 -33.43 -51.62
N HIS A 5 -32.95 -33.21 -51.91
CA HIS A 5 -33.79 -32.26 -51.18
C HIS A 5 -34.04 -32.67 -49.71
N LYS A 6 -34.22 -33.97 -49.43
CA LYS A 6 -34.32 -34.49 -48.05
C LYS A 6 -33.02 -34.32 -47.26
N LYS A 7 -31.86 -34.51 -47.89
CA LYS A 7 -30.54 -34.36 -47.24
C LYS A 7 -30.23 -32.89 -46.92
N ILE A 8 -30.61 -31.97 -47.81
CA ILE A 8 -30.46 -30.52 -47.59
C ILE A 8 -31.38 -30.02 -46.46
N ASN A 9 -32.63 -30.49 -46.38
CA ASN A 9 -33.53 -30.12 -45.27
C ASN A 9 -33.10 -30.73 -43.92
N SER A 10 -32.51 -31.92 -43.92
CA SER A 10 -31.92 -32.51 -42.70
C SER A 10 -30.70 -31.73 -42.22
N MET A 11 -29.83 -31.26 -43.13
CA MET A 11 -28.68 -30.42 -42.78
C MET A 11 -29.10 -29.02 -42.33
N LYS A 12 -30.13 -28.41 -42.95
CA LYS A 12 -30.69 -27.13 -42.48
C LYS A 12 -31.30 -27.23 -41.09
N LYS A 13 -31.99 -28.33 -40.76
CA LYS A 13 -32.50 -28.57 -39.39
C LYS A 13 -31.37 -28.80 -38.39
N LEU A 14 -30.29 -29.51 -38.75
CA LEU A 14 -29.11 -29.68 -37.89
C LEU A 14 -28.36 -28.36 -37.66
N ILE A 15 -28.25 -27.50 -38.68
CA ILE A 15 -27.59 -26.19 -38.60
C ILE A 15 -28.46 -25.20 -37.80
N ILE A 16 -29.78 -25.26 -37.91
CA ILE A 16 -30.69 -24.44 -37.07
C ILE A 16 -30.67 -24.94 -35.62
N PHE A 17 -30.61 -26.26 -35.37
CA PHE A 17 -30.45 -26.79 -34.00
C PHE A 17 -29.07 -26.46 -33.40
N ALA A 18 -28.00 -26.48 -34.22
CA ALA A 18 -26.67 -26.06 -33.80
C ALA A 18 -26.59 -24.53 -33.57
N LEU A 19 -27.28 -23.72 -34.36
CA LEU A 19 -27.37 -22.26 -34.15
C LEU A 19 -28.22 -21.90 -32.93
N ILE A 20 -29.24 -22.70 -32.59
CA ILE A 20 -30.03 -22.53 -31.35
C ILE A 20 -29.24 -23.02 -30.12
N LEU A 21 -28.37 -24.02 -30.27
CA LEU A 21 -27.44 -24.48 -29.22
C LEU A 21 -26.19 -23.59 -29.07
N ILE A 22 -25.85 -22.77 -30.08
CA ILE A 22 -24.74 -21.80 -30.03
C ILE A 22 -25.26 -20.39 -29.68
N SER A 23 -26.57 -20.12 -29.76
CA SER A 23 -27.17 -18.89 -29.21
C SER A 23 -27.42 -18.96 -27.69
N SER A 24 -27.23 -20.11 -27.06
CA SER A 24 -26.99 -20.21 -25.62
C SER A 24 -25.49 -20.25 -25.32
N TYR A 25 -24.70 -19.39 -25.98
CA TYR A 25 -23.57 -18.81 -25.30
C TYR A 25 -24.17 -18.13 -24.08
N LEU A 26 -23.97 -18.73 -22.90
CA LEU A 26 -24.16 -18.06 -21.62
C LEU A 26 -23.41 -16.74 -21.73
N GLY A 27 -24.11 -15.65 -22.07
CA GLY A 27 -23.68 -14.35 -21.60
C GLY A 27 -23.55 -14.52 -20.10
N ALA A 28 -22.36 -14.26 -19.55
CA ALA A 28 -22.15 -14.29 -18.12
C ALA A 28 -23.33 -13.54 -17.49
N GLN A 29 -24.21 -14.27 -16.79
CA GLN A 29 -25.43 -13.67 -16.28
C GLN A 29 -25.00 -12.61 -15.28
N GLU A 30 -25.37 -11.36 -15.56
CA GLU A 30 -25.04 -10.26 -14.69
C GLU A 30 -25.71 -10.46 -13.33
N LEU A 31 -24.89 -10.52 -12.29
CA LEU A 31 -25.32 -10.58 -10.92
C LEU A 31 -25.75 -9.17 -10.50
N THR A 32 -27.07 -8.98 -10.43
CA THR A 32 -27.70 -7.72 -9.98
C THR A 32 -28.13 -7.78 -8.52
N GLN A 33 -28.34 -8.98 -7.98
CA GLN A 33 -28.65 -9.22 -6.58
C GLN A 33 -27.45 -9.87 -5.88
N TYR A 34 -26.89 -9.16 -4.91
CA TYR A 34 -25.74 -9.61 -4.13
C TYR A 34 -25.70 -8.85 -2.80
N LYS A 35 -24.93 -9.37 -1.86
CA LYS A 35 -24.60 -8.64 -0.64
C LYS A 35 -23.29 -7.89 -0.82
N PRO A 36 -23.22 -6.56 -0.62
CA PRO A 36 -21.98 -5.82 -0.84
C PRO A 36 -20.78 -6.39 -0.08
N GLU A 37 -20.97 -6.88 1.15
CA GLU A 37 -19.91 -7.51 1.94
C GLU A 37 -19.24 -8.71 1.25
N THR A 38 -19.90 -9.36 0.27
CA THR A 38 -19.33 -10.51 -0.43
C THR A 38 -18.42 -10.11 -1.59
N PHE A 39 -18.36 -8.84 -1.98
CA PHE A 39 -17.49 -8.39 -3.06
C PHE A 39 -16.47 -7.39 -2.56
N SER A 40 -15.24 -7.48 -3.03
CA SER A 40 -14.20 -6.50 -2.71
C SER A 40 -13.36 -6.19 -3.93
N HIS A 41 -13.08 -4.90 -4.13
CA HIS A 41 -12.22 -4.45 -5.21
C HIS A 41 -10.78 -4.89 -4.94
N ILE A 42 -10.15 -5.50 -5.94
CA ILE A 42 -8.77 -6.02 -5.84
C ILE A 42 -7.83 -5.48 -6.93
N GLY A 43 -8.26 -4.46 -7.69
CA GLY A 43 -7.43 -3.79 -8.68
C GLY A 43 -8.03 -3.83 -10.08
N TYR A 44 -7.19 -3.79 -11.11
CA TYR A 44 -7.62 -3.49 -12.47
C TYR A 44 -7.05 -4.47 -13.50
N TYR A 45 -7.90 -4.90 -14.43
CA TYR A 45 -7.52 -5.66 -15.62
C TYR A 45 -7.82 -4.81 -16.86
N GLN A 46 -6.79 -4.44 -17.61
CA GLN A 46 -6.91 -3.57 -18.79
C GLN A 46 -7.66 -2.24 -18.51
N GLY A 47 -7.49 -1.70 -17.30
CA GLY A 47 -8.13 -0.47 -16.86
C GLY A 47 -9.55 -0.62 -16.32
N GLU A 48 -10.15 -1.81 -16.40
CA GLU A 48 -11.46 -2.10 -15.80
C GLU A 48 -11.30 -2.59 -14.36
N PRO A 49 -12.15 -2.15 -13.41
CA PRO A 49 -12.06 -2.59 -12.03
C PRO A 49 -12.52 -4.04 -11.88
N ILE A 50 -11.72 -4.80 -11.14
CA ILE A 50 -11.93 -6.21 -10.83
C ILE A 50 -12.22 -6.37 -9.35
N PHE A 51 -13.23 -7.21 -9.08
CA PHE A 51 -13.68 -7.56 -7.75
C PHE A 51 -13.51 -9.05 -7.52
N VAL A 52 -13.23 -9.44 -6.28
CA VAL A 52 -13.29 -10.84 -5.84
C VAL A 52 -14.57 -11.06 -5.05
N CYS A 53 -15.23 -12.19 -5.30
CA CYS A 53 -16.30 -12.66 -4.42
C CYS A 53 -15.67 -13.32 -3.18
N GLN A 54 -15.62 -12.63 -2.05
CA GLN A 54 -15.04 -13.13 -0.81
C GLN A 54 -15.86 -14.30 -0.23
N GLN A 55 -15.16 -15.30 0.33
CA GLN A 55 -15.82 -16.34 1.11
C GLN A 55 -16.12 -15.81 2.51
N ILE A 56 -17.40 -15.69 2.84
CA ILE A 56 -17.85 -15.29 4.18
C ILE A 56 -18.40 -16.51 4.91
N ALA A 57 -17.92 -16.76 6.13
CA ALA A 57 -18.43 -17.83 6.97
C ALA A 57 -19.95 -17.65 7.20
N ASN A 58 -20.71 -18.74 7.09
CA ASN A 58 -22.17 -18.77 7.28
C ASN A 58 -23.01 -17.98 6.27
N TYR A 59 -22.41 -17.42 5.21
CA TYR A 59 -23.16 -16.85 4.10
C TYR A 59 -23.59 -17.94 3.10
N LYS A 60 -24.87 -17.93 2.70
CA LYS A 60 -25.41 -18.82 1.68
C LYS A 60 -25.36 -18.12 0.34
N PHE A 61 -24.34 -18.44 -0.45
CA PHE A 61 -24.16 -17.94 -1.81
C PHE A 61 -25.26 -18.48 -2.73
N SER A 62 -25.73 -17.61 -3.64
CA SER A 62 -26.53 -18.03 -4.79
C SER A 62 -25.69 -18.84 -5.79
N GLU A 63 -26.33 -19.57 -6.70
CA GLU A 63 -25.60 -20.32 -7.75
C GLU A 63 -24.76 -19.42 -8.66
N SER A 64 -25.15 -18.15 -8.80
CA SER A 64 -24.45 -17.13 -9.57
C SER A 64 -23.28 -16.48 -8.81
N GLU A 65 -23.25 -16.55 -7.48
CA GLU A 65 -22.13 -16.08 -6.68
C GLU A 65 -21.12 -17.23 -6.47
N LYS A 66 -19.99 -17.17 -7.17
CA LYS A 66 -18.88 -18.12 -7.03
C LYS A 66 -17.76 -17.56 -6.13
N PRO A 67 -17.62 -18.02 -4.86
CA PRO A 67 -16.58 -17.53 -3.96
C PRO A 67 -15.15 -17.77 -4.49
N GLY A 68 -14.28 -16.79 -4.29
CA GLY A 68 -12.91 -16.70 -4.80
C GLY A 68 -12.77 -16.32 -6.27
N SER A 69 -13.86 -16.39 -7.04
CA SER A 69 -13.83 -16.02 -8.44
C SER A 69 -13.76 -14.49 -8.60
N LEU A 70 -13.25 -14.08 -9.76
CA LEU A 70 -13.06 -12.68 -10.12
C LEU A 70 -14.21 -12.20 -11.00
N TYR A 71 -14.60 -10.95 -10.80
CA TYR A 71 -15.73 -10.32 -11.47
C TYR A 71 -15.34 -8.96 -12.01
N LYS A 72 -15.86 -8.63 -13.19
CA LYS A 72 -15.90 -7.26 -13.71
C LYS A 72 -17.15 -6.57 -13.15
N ALA A 73 -17.04 -5.27 -12.90
CA ALA A 73 -18.17 -4.44 -12.50
C ALA A 73 -18.63 -3.53 -13.65
N THR A 74 -19.93 -3.47 -13.88
CA THR A 74 -20.59 -2.54 -14.80
C THR A 74 -21.66 -1.75 -14.06
N GLU A 75 -21.76 -0.45 -14.33
CA GLU A 75 -22.81 0.38 -13.75
C GLU A 75 -24.12 0.22 -14.53
N ILE A 76 -25.19 -0.13 -13.82
CA ILE A 76 -26.55 -0.28 -14.37
C ILE A 76 -27.52 0.42 -13.42
N ASN A 77 -28.19 1.46 -13.93
CA ASN A 77 -29.17 2.27 -13.18
C ASN A 77 -28.61 2.86 -11.86
N GLY A 78 -27.34 3.29 -11.84
CA GLY A 78 -26.70 3.89 -10.66
C GLY A 78 -26.14 2.89 -9.64
N PHE A 79 -26.12 1.59 -9.98
CA PHE A 79 -25.57 0.54 -9.12
C PHE A 79 -24.59 -0.34 -9.89
N LEU A 80 -23.60 -0.89 -9.18
CA LEU A 80 -22.73 -1.89 -9.78
C LEU A 80 -23.49 -3.22 -9.95
N SER A 81 -23.26 -3.85 -11.09
CA SER A 81 -23.57 -5.24 -11.37
C SER A 81 -22.29 -6.00 -11.68
N PHE A 82 -22.26 -7.29 -11.37
CA PHE A 82 -21.05 -8.09 -11.48
C PHE A 82 -21.22 -9.18 -12.54
N SER A 83 -20.26 -9.28 -13.45
CA SER A 83 -20.17 -10.40 -14.41
C SER A 83 -18.90 -11.17 -14.15
N ILE A 84 -18.97 -12.49 -14.25
CA ILE A 84 -17.80 -13.33 -13.97
C ILE A 84 -16.71 -13.07 -15.00
N PHE A 85 -15.54 -12.67 -14.50
CA PHE A 85 -14.34 -12.44 -15.30
C PHE A 85 -13.49 -13.71 -15.38
N LYS A 86 -13.27 -14.36 -14.24
CA LYS A 86 -12.46 -15.57 -14.16
C LYS A 86 -12.89 -16.43 -12.97
N GLU A 87 -13.23 -17.68 -13.24
CA GLU A 87 -13.44 -18.69 -12.20
C GLU A 87 -12.09 -19.11 -11.62
N ILE A 88 -12.02 -19.11 -10.29
CA ILE A 88 -10.81 -19.48 -9.54
C ILE A 88 -11.09 -20.71 -8.72
N ASP A 89 -10.34 -21.79 -8.96
CA ASP A 89 -10.27 -22.91 -8.03
C ASP A 89 -9.37 -22.54 -6.85
N ARG A 90 -9.99 -22.03 -5.78
CA ARG A 90 -9.30 -21.62 -4.56
C ARG A 90 -8.47 -22.74 -3.91
N LYS A 91 -8.85 -24.01 -4.11
CA LYS A 91 -8.04 -25.13 -3.58
C LYS A 91 -6.70 -25.25 -4.29
N THR A 92 -6.66 -24.88 -5.57
CA THR A 92 -5.45 -24.92 -6.39
C THR A 92 -4.63 -23.66 -6.24
N PHE A 93 -5.26 -22.49 -6.27
CA PHE A 93 -4.56 -21.20 -6.35
C PHE A 93 -4.47 -20.44 -5.03
N GLY A 94 -5.35 -20.73 -4.07
CA GLY A 94 -5.54 -19.91 -2.88
C GLY A 94 -6.43 -18.68 -3.14
N ASP A 95 -6.27 -17.64 -2.34
CA ASP A 95 -7.10 -16.43 -2.41
C ASP A 95 -6.45 -15.36 -3.29
N ALA A 96 -7.21 -14.86 -4.26
CA ALA A 96 -6.74 -13.76 -5.12
C ALA A 96 -6.64 -12.48 -4.29
N LEU A 97 -5.43 -11.93 -4.21
CA LEU A 97 -5.14 -10.71 -3.46
C LEU A 97 -5.33 -9.48 -4.33
N PHE A 98 -4.67 -9.45 -5.49
CA PHE A 98 -4.69 -8.31 -6.40
C PHE A 98 -4.77 -8.73 -7.87
N VAL A 99 -5.27 -7.80 -8.69
CA VAL A 99 -5.19 -7.82 -10.15
C VAL A 99 -4.57 -6.52 -10.62
N MET A 100 -3.51 -6.60 -11.40
CA MET A 100 -2.88 -5.43 -12.00
C MET A 100 -2.44 -5.76 -13.41
N ASN A 101 -3.00 -5.05 -14.38
CA ASN A 101 -2.79 -5.33 -15.81
C ASN A 101 -3.15 -6.79 -16.13
N GLU A 102 -2.19 -7.60 -16.57
CA GLU A 102 -2.37 -9.03 -16.89
C GLU A 102 -1.79 -9.96 -15.80
N CYS A 103 -1.58 -9.41 -14.61
CA CYS A 103 -1.04 -10.14 -13.46
C CYS A 103 -2.11 -10.34 -12.39
N ILE A 104 -2.13 -11.55 -11.82
CA ILE A 104 -2.96 -11.89 -10.67
C ILE A 104 -2.04 -12.46 -9.58
N GLY A 105 -2.06 -11.83 -8.41
CA GLY A 105 -1.37 -12.31 -7.22
C GLY A 105 -2.30 -13.13 -6.35
N TYR A 106 -1.84 -14.30 -5.90
CA TYR A 106 -2.57 -15.18 -4.99
C TYR A 106 -1.76 -15.43 -3.73
N ASP A 107 -2.42 -15.36 -2.59
CA ASP A 107 -1.89 -15.91 -1.35
C ASP A 107 -2.14 -17.41 -1.31
N SER A 108 -1.18 -18.14 -0.76
CA SER A 108 -1.36 -19.54 -0.38
C SER A 108 -2.46 -19.70 0.68
N TYR A 109 -3.30 -20.73 0.48
CA TYR A 109 -4.50 -21.01 1.27
C TYR A 109 -4.20 -21.02 2.79
N TYR A 110 -4.89 -20.16 3.55
CA TYR A 110 -4.75 -19.93 5.00
C TYR A 110 -3.50 -19.18 5.48
N GLY A 111 -3.22 -18.02 4.88
CA GLY A 111 -2.18 -17.12 5.40
C GLY A 111 -0.79 -17.72 5.27
N GLY A 112 -0.55 -18.43 4.17
CA GLY A 112 0.76 -19.02 3.96
C GLY A 112 1.81 -17.95 3.65
N ASN A 113 3.07 -18.38 3.64
CA ASN A 113 4.21 -17.50 3.47
C ASN A 113 4.64 -17.35 2.00
N VAL A 114 3.76 -17.66 1.03
CA VAL A 114 4.10 -17.67 -0.39
C VAL A 114 3.11 -16.85 -1.21
N LEU A 115 3.61 -15.81 -1.87
CA LEU A 115 2.89 -15.10 -2.93
C LEU A 115 3.16 -15.76 -4.27
N THR A 116 2.11 -16.23 -4.94
CA THR A 116 2.20 -16.71 -6.31
C THR A 116 1.61 -15.69 -7.26
N ILE A 117 2.41 -15.19 -8.19
CA ILE A 117 2.01 -14.18 -9.16
C ILE A 117 2.00 -14.81 -10.56
N TYR A 118 0.83 -14.79 -11.19
CA TYR A 118 0.63 -15.25 -12.56
C TYR A 118 0.54 -14.03 -13.46
N CYS A 119 1.53 -13.83 -14.31
CA CYS A 119 1.58 -12.73 -15.27
C CYS A 119 1.71 -13.31 -16.68
N LYS A 120 0.69 -13.16 -17.53
CA LYS A 120 0.69 -13.76 -18.88
C LYS A 120 0.99 -15.27 -18.84
N ASN A 121 2.23 -15.66 -19.19
CA ASN A 121 2.73 -17.03 -19.24
C ASN A 121 3.83 -17.32 -18.21
N GLU A 122 4.12 -16.37 -17.32
CA GLU A 122 5.13 -16.52 -16.28
C GLU A 122 4.49 -16.70 -14.91
N ILE A 123 5.09 -17.58 -14.11
CA ILE A 123 4.72 -17.79 -12.71
C ILE A 123 5.91 -17.36 -11.87
N LYS A 124 5.68 -16.41 -10.96
CA LYS A 124 6.66 -15.96 -9.98
C LYS A 124 6.18 -16.36 -8.60
N ARG A 125 7.11 -16.85 -7.78
CA ARG A 125 6.86 -17.23 -6.39
C ARG A 125 7.78 -16.42 -5.49
N ILE A 126 7.20 -15.83 -4.46
CA ILE A 126 7.91 -15.03 -3.49
C ILE A 126 7.64 -15.64 -2.13
N GLU A 127 8.69 -16.15 -1.50
CA GLU A 127 8.62 -16.72 -0.16
C GLU A 127 8.94 -15.63 0.87
N PHE A 128 8.15 -15.63 1.92
CA PHE A 128 8.29 -14.78 3.09
C PHE A 128 8.69 -15.63 4.29
N MET A 129 9.31 -15.03 5.29
CA MET A 129 9.78 -15.78 6.46
C MET A 129 8.65 -16.16 7.43
N SER A 130 7.47 -15.60 7.24
CA SER A 130 6.31 -15.71 8.13
C SER A 130 5.02 -15.51 7.33
N ASP A 131 3.87 -15.63 7.99
CA ASP A 131 2.52 -15.50 7.40
C ASP A 131 2.23 -14.04 7.00
N VAL A 132 2.94 -13.55 5.98
CA VAL A 132 3.07 -12.12 5.66
C VAL A 132 1.79 -11.50 5.09
N PHE A 133 0.90 -12.29 4.48
CA PHE A 133 -0.22 -11.74 3.71
C PHE A 133 -1.50 -11.41 4.47
N ASN A 134 -1.53 -11.65 5.78
CA ASN A 134 -2.47 -10.92 6.64
C ASN A 134 -2.10 -9.43 6.78
N GLY A 135 -0.93 -9.02 6.27
CA GLY A 135 -0.42 -7.66 6.27
C GLY A 135 -0.86 -6.86 5.05
N SER A 136 -1.13 -5.58 5.27
CA SER A 136 -1.38 -4.60 4.23
C SER A 136 -0.25 -4.56 3.20
N TYR A 137 -0.57 -4.67 1.92
CA TYR A 137 0.36 -4.47 0.83
C TYR A 137 -0.09 -3.30 -0.05
N ALA A 138 0.85 -2.73 -0.78
CA ALA A 138 0.61 -1.74 -1.81
C ALA A 138 1.28 -2.18 -3.11
N LEU A 139 0.63 -1.92 -4.23
CA LEU A 139 1.13 -2.32 -5.55
C LEU A 139 1.26 -1.09 -6.44
N THR A 140 2.42 -0.90 -7.04
CA THR A 140 2.63 0.13 -8.07
C THR A 140 2.14 -0.36 -9.43
N ASP A 141 1.89 0.58 -10.35
CA ASP A 141 1.51 0.27 -11.73
C ASP A 141 2.60 -0.53 -12.48
N ASN A 142 3.85 -0.48 -12.00
CA ASN A 142 5.01 -1.20 -12.54
C ASN A 142 5.22 -2.60 -11.95
N LEU A 143 4.25 -3.10 -11.17
CA LEU A 143 4.34 -4.36 -10.44
C LEU A 143 5.47 -4.37 -9.41
N GLU A 144 5.60 -3.28 -8.66
CA GLU A 144 6.45 -3.25 -7.48
C GLU A 144 5.55 -3.31 -6.26
N LEU A 145 5.90 -4.19 -5.32
CA LEU A 145 5.09 -4.48 -4.16
C LEU A 145 5.77 -3.88 -2.93
N VAL A 146 5.03 -3.09 -2.16
CA VAL A 146 5.39 -2.73 -0.79
C VAL A 146 4.60 -3.61 0.13
N VAL A 147 5.28 -4.34 1.00
CA VAL A 147 4.65 -5.23 1.95
C VAL A 147 4.94 -4.74 3.35
N SER A 148 3.89 -4.60 4.15
CA SER A 148 4.02 -4.40 5.57
C SER A 148 4.16 -5.75 6.26
N PRO A 149 5.13 -5.91 7.18
CA PRO A 149 5.30 -7.16 7.90
C PRO A 149 4.12 -7.41 8.84
N SER A 150 3.53 -8.59 8.78
CA SER A 150 2.37 -8.99 9.61
C SER A 150 2.75 -9.78 10.86
N ASP A 151 4.00 -10.25 10.97
CA ASP A 151 4.41 -11.25 11.96
C ASP A 151 4.73 -10.68 13.34
N GLY A 152 4.60 -9.36 13.51
CA GLY A 152 4.90 -8.63 14.73
C GLY A 152 6.38 -8.64 15.13
N LYS A 153 7.26 -9.29 14.36
CA LYS A 153 8.71 -9.36 14.60
C LYS A 153 9.46 -8.38 13.71
N ASN A 154 9.01 -8.22 12.47
CA ASN A 154 9.53 -7.20 11.58
C ASN A 154 8.60 -5.98 11.63
N ILE A 155 9.19 -4.80 11.68
CA ILE A 155 8.48 -3.51 11.75
C ILE A 155 8.73 -2.66 10.50
N HIS A 156 9.69 -3.07 9.66
CA HIS A 156 10.12 -2.34 8.49
C HIS A 156 9.35 -2.76 7.26
N LEU A 157 8.97 -1.79 6.44
CA LEU A 157 8.40 -2.04 5.11
C LEU A 157 9.41 -2.79 4.23
N GLU A 158 8.90 -3.68 3.38
CA GLU A 158 9.69 -4.40 2.37
C GLU A 158 9.25 -3.97 0.97
N TYR A 159 10.21 -3.62 0.13
CA TYR A 159 10.01 -3.28 -1.28
C TYR A 159 10.47 -4.43 -2.18
N ILE A 160 9.59 -4.88 -3.06
CA ILE A 160 9.80 -6.06 -3.89
C ILE A 160 9.56 -5.71 -5.35
N VAL A 161 10.58 -5.87 -6.18
CA VAL A 161 10.50 -5.58 -7.62
C VAL A 161 10.17 -6.88 -8.35
N ILE A 162 8.87 -7.14 -8.60
CA ILE A 162 8.40 -8.41 -9.16
C ILE A 162 8.92 -8.61 -10.58
N ASN A 163 9.08 -7.55 -11.36
CA ASN A 163 9.48 -7.64 -12.76
C ASN A 163 10.97 -7.99 -12.99
N LYS A 164 11.83 -7.92 -11.95
CA LYS A 164 13.25 -8.31 -12.02
C LYS A 164 13.45 -9.84 -11.92
N SER A 165 14.55 -10.32 -12.51
CA SER A 165 15.01 -11.71 -12.42
C SER A 165 16.52 -11.74 -12.12
N PRO A 166 16.95 -12.22 -10.94
CA PRO A 166 16.12 -12.68 -9.83
C PRO A 166 15.26 -11.56 -9.25
N ILE A 167 14.19 -11.94 -8.53
CA ILE A 167 13.34 -10.99 -7.81
C ILE A 167 14.20 -10.24 -6.80
N GLU A 168 14.13 -8.91 -6.82
CA GLU A 168 14.85 -8.07 -5.88
C GLU A 168 13.94 -7.76 -4.68
N LYS A 169 14.43 -8.04 -3.48
CA LYS A 169 13.76 -7.74 -2.21
C LYS A 169 14.64 -6.81 -1.38
N VAL A 170 14.07 -5.70 -0.96
CA VAL A 170 14.76 -4.65 -0.20
C VAL A 170 13.97 -4.35 1.07
N ARG A 171 14.61 -4.52 2.23
CA ARG A 171 14.08 -3.96 3.49
C ARG A 171 14.30 -2.45 3.48
N LEU A 172 13.27 -1.67 3.77
CA LEU A 172 13.32 -0.22 3.76
C LEU A 172 13.67 0.35 5.16
N PRO A 173 14.36 1.49 5.25
CA PRO A 173 14.57 2.22 6.50
C PRO A 173 13.29 2.93 6.98
N LEU A 174 12.13 2.33 6.74
CA LEU A 174 10.80 2.90 7.02
C LEU A 174 10.03 1.91 7.88
N ILE A 175 9.55 2.37 9.02
CA ILE A 175 8.78 1.59 9.99
C ILE A 175 7.31 1.91 9.78
N GLY A 176 6.50 0.93 9.41
CA GLY A 176 5.08 1.22 9.19
C GLY A 176 4.24 0.08 8.61
N ASN A 177 2.95 0.38 8.50
CA ASN A 177 1.86 -0.49 8.09
C ASN A 177 0.87 0.26 7.18
N ASN A 178 -0.11 -0.46 6.64
CA ASN A 178 -1.21 0.06 5.82
C ASN A 178 -0.73 0.84 4.61
N SER A 179 0.23 0.28 3.87
CA SER A 179 0.83 0.98 2.73
C SER A 179 -0.18 1.15 1.57
N ILE A 180 -0.12 2.27 0.86
CA ILE A 180 -0.87 2.55 -0.37
C ILE A 180 0.07 3.22 -1.38
N CYS A 181 0.06 2.78 -2.63
CA CYS A 181 0.84 3.39 -3.72
C CYS A 181 -0.06 4.31 -4.54
N ILE A 182 0.37 5.56 -4.75
CA ILE A 182 -0.25 6.50 -5.69
C ILE A 182 0.85 7.22 -6.45
N GLY A 183 0.89 7.01 -7.77
CA GLY A 183 1.96 7.53 -8.61
C GLY A 183 3.33 7.08 -8.10
N ASP A 184 4.25 8.03 -7.94
CA ASP A 184 5.62 7.76 -7.47
C ASP A 184 5.74 7.77 -5.93
N TYR A 185 4.64 7.74 -5.19
CA TYR A 185 4.64 7.82 -3.74
C TYR A 185 4.05 6.57 -3.08
N ILE A 186 4.68 6.20 -1.97
CA ILE A 186 4.15 5.24 -1.02
C ILE A 186 3.68 6.01 0.19
N TYR A 187 2.40 5.90 0.47
CA TYR A 187 1.80 6.35 1.71
C TYR A 187 1.77 5.19 2.68
N PHE A 188 2.00 5.46 3.95
CA PHE A 188 1.98 4.43 4.98
C PHE A 188 1.69 5.06 6.34
N THR A 189 1.45 4.21 7.33
CA THR A 189 1.20 4.64 8.70
C THR A 189 2.14 4.03 9.68
N THR A 190 2.32 4.71 10.79
CA THR A 190 2.90 4.08 11.98
C THR A 190 1.96 4.29 13.14
N TYR A 191 1.77 3.24 13.93
CA TYR A 191 1.02 3.36 15.18
C TYR A 191 1.79 4.27 16.12
N HIS A 192 1.11 5.30 16.60
CA HIS A 192 1.63 6.16 17.64
C HIS A 192 1.19 5.59 18.98
N ILE A 193 2.14 5.33 19.88
CA ILE A 193 1.82 4.99 21.26
C ILE A 193 1.46 6.30 21.94
N ASN A 194 0.18 6.54 22.16
CA ASN A 194 -0.31 7.64 22.97
C ASN A 194 -1.19 7.08 24.09
N PRO A 195 -0.76 7.14 25.36
CA PRO A 195 -1.51 6.57 26.48
C PRO A 195 -2.81 7.31 26.79
N GLU A 196 -3.05 8.48 26.19
CA GLU A 196 -4.27 9.28 26.40
C GLU A 196 -5.46 8.77 25.56
N TYR A 197 -5.24 7.90 24.57
CA TYR A 197 -6.29 7.35 23.73
C TYR A 197 -6.56 5.87 24.01
N THR A 198 -7.84 5.47 23.93
CA THR A 198 -8.27 4.05 24.01
C THR A 198 -8.04 3.29 22.70
N HIS A 199 -7.81 4.00 21.61
CA HIS A 199 -7.43 3.49 20.29
C HIS A 199 -6.01 3.95 20.00
N TYR A 200 -5.20 3.15 19.29
CA TYR A 200 -3.87 3.58 18.88
C TYR A 200 -4.01 4.63 17.77
N PRO A 201 -3.74 5.93 18.02
CA PRO A 201 -3.67 6.89 16.93
C PRO A 201 -2.58 6.46 15.97
N LEU A 202 -2.68 6.93 14.73
CA LEU A 202 -1.67 6.68 13.72
C LEU A 202 -1.17 8.01 13.14
N ASP A 203 0.10 7.97 12.77
CA ASP A 203 0.74 9.02 11.99
C ASP A 203 0.78 8.56 10.53
N ILE A 204 0.36 9.43 9.62
CA ILE A 204 0.33 9.15 8.18
C ILE A 204 1.54 9.81 7.54
N TYR A 205 2.32 9.01 6.82
CA TYR A 205 3.50 9.44 6.09
C TYR A 205 3.32 9.21 4.60
N ARG A 206 4.10 9.92 3.79
CA ARG A 206 4.43 9.49 2.43
C ARG A 206 5.93 9.52 2.19
N VAL A 207 6.40 8.74 1.23
CA VAL A 207 7.78 8.78 0.76
C VAL A 207 7.78 8.59 -0.76
N LYS A 208 8.66 9.29 -1.46
CA LYS A 208 8.85 9.06 -2.88
C LYS A 208 9.57 7.73 -3.10
N ILE A 209 9.12 6.93 -4.05
CA ILE A 209 9.75 5.66 -4.40
C ILE A 209 11.22 5.91 -4.78
N GLY A 210 12.12 5.19 -4.11
CA GLY A 210 13.58 5.35 -4.26
C GLY A 210 14.21 6.40 -3.34
N ASP A 211 13.43 7.29 -2.71
CA ASP A 211 13.92 8.30 -1.78
C ASP A 211 13.63 7.93 -0.31
N TRP A 212 14.01 6.70 0.05
CA TRP A 212 13.61 6.04 1.30
C TRP A 212 14.05 6.75 2.59
N ASN A 213 15.01 7.67 2.51
CA ASN A 213 15.53 8.40 3.66
C ASN A 213 14.82 9.73 3.93
N ASN A 214 13.84 10.10 3.09
CA ASN A 214 13.12 11.36 3.20
C ASN A 214 11.59 11.15 3.25
N PRO A 215 11.07 10.37 4.22
CA PRO A 215 9.64 10.33 4.48
C PRO A 215 9.12 11.70 4.94
N GLU A 216 7.92 12.05 4.49
CA GLU A 216 7.18 13.26 4.86
C GLU A 216 6.03 12.88 5.78
N LEU A 217 5.99 13.46 6.98
CA LEU A 217 4.86 13.34 7.90
C LEU A 217 3.71 14.24 7.41
N LEU A 218 2.60 13.62 7.01
CA LEU A 218 1.45 14.31 6.44
C LEU A 218 0.40 14.69 7.48
N LEU A 219 0.15 13.79 8.43
CA LEU A 219 -0.86 13.99 9.46
C LEU A 219 -0.52 13.19 10.72
N GLN A 220 -0.61 13.85 11.87
CA GLN A 220 -0.46 13.22 13.18
C GLN A 220 -1.79 12.96 13.84
N GLU A 221 -1.82 11.92 14.67
CA GLU A 221 -2.97 11.53 15.48
C GLU A 221 -4.26 11.44 14.66
N ALA A 222 -4.18 10.78 13.50
CA ALA A 222 -5.37 10.32 12.80
C ALA A 222 -5.79 8.96 13.36
N VAL A 223 -6.93 8.45 12.91
CA VAL A 223 -7.43 7.13 13.28
C VAL A 223 -7.46 6.23 12.05
N GLU A 224 -7.44 4.91 12.30
CA GLU A 224 -7.55 3.85 11.29
C GLU A 224 -8.56 4.20 10.19
N SER A 225 -8.32 3.68 8.98
CA SER A 225 -9.17 3.89 7.79
C SER A 225 -8.98 5.24 7.11
N TRP A 226 -7.81 5.43 6.52
CA TRP A 226 -7.46 6.62 5.73
C TRP A 226 -7.18 6.24 4.28
N MET A 227 -7.28 7.23 3.39
CA MET A 227 -7.12 7.04 1.97
C MET A 227 -6.63 8.34 1.31
N PRO A 228 -5.45 8.34 0.68
CA PRO A 228 -4.98 9.50 -0.07
C PRO A 228 -5.80 9.63 -1.36
N ILE A 229 -6.18 10.87 -1.72
CA ILE A 229 -6.93 11.16 -2.93
C ILE A 229 -5.94 11.44 -4.07
N PRO A 230 -5.92 10.62 -5.14
CA PRO A 230 -4.96 10.75 -6.24
C PRO A 230 -4.95 12.14 -6.86
N ASN A 231 -3.75 12.61 -7.22
CA ASN A 231 -3.51 13.91 -7.87
C ASN A 231 -3.96 15.13 -7.04
N THR A 232 -4.03 15.00 -5.72
CA THR A 232 -4.35 16.09 -4.78
C THR A 232 -3.49 15.98 -3.53
N ASP A 233 -3.46 17.04 -2.71
CA ASP A 233 -2.88 17.01 -1.35
C ASP A 233 -3.89 16.57 -0.28
N ILE A 234 -5.01 15.96 -0.68
CA ILE A 234 -6.11 15.57 0.20
C ILE A 234 -5.96 14.12 0.66
N ILE A 235 -6.21 13.89 1.94
CA ILE A 235 -6.38 12.57 2.55
C ILE A 235 -7.76 12.50 3.18
N TYR A 236 -8.55 11.49 2.82
CA TYR A 236 -9.72 11.12 3.60
C TYR A 236 -9.27 10.36 4.85
N THR A 237 -9.72 10.77 6.04
CA THR A 237 -9.37 10.10 7.31
C THR A 237 -10.30 10.53 8.44
N ARG A 238 -9.97 10.13 9.67
CA ARG A 238 -10.66 10.56 10.88
C ARG A 238 -9.70 11.23 11.85
N ILE A 239 -10.13 12.34 12.43
CA ILE A 239 -9.37 13.09 13.43
C ILE A 239 -10.25 13.51 14.60
N SER A 240 -9.66 13.66 15.78
CA SER A 240 -10.37 14.16 16.97
C SER A 240 -10.49 15.68 16.93
N ILE A 241 -11.70 16.19 16.77
CA ILE A 241 -12.03 17.63 16.78
C ILE A 241 -12.88 17.90 18.01
N ASN A 242 -12.37 18.71 18.94
CA ASN A 242 -13.06 19.04 20.21
C ASN A 242 -13.50 17.80 20.99
N GLY A 243 -12.69 16.73 20.98
CA GLY A 243 -12.98 15.46 21.66
C GLY A 243 -13.92 14.53 20.92
N LYS A 244 -14.39 14.88 19.72
CA LYS A 244 -15.23 14.02 18.87
C LYS A 244 -14.46 13.57 17.64
N LEU A 245 -14.53 12.28 17.33
CA LEU A 245 -13.87 11.71 16.15
C LEU A 245 -14.73 11.93 14.90
N GLU A 246 -14.30 12.83 14.01
CA GLU A 246 -15.02 13.21 12.79
C GLU A 246 -14.33 12.65 11.55
N ASN A 247 -15.12 12.33 10.51
CA ASN A 247 -14.60 12.03 9.18
C ASN A 247 -14.25 13.33 8.47
N VAL A 248 -13.07 13.41 7.87
CA VAL A 248 -12.59 14.63 7.22
C VAL A 248 -11.91 14.34 5.89
N TYR A 249 -12.01 15.32 4.99
CA TYR A 249 -11.01 15.52 3.94
C TYR A 249 -9.94 16.46 4.47
N TYR A 250 -8.73 15.95 4.68
CA TYR A 250 -7.60 16.68 5.24
C TYR A 250 -6.66 17.15 4.12
N ASN A 251 -6.42 18.45 4.02
CA ASN A 251 -5.42 19.03 3.14
C ASN A 251 -4.07 19.09 3.84
N THR A 252 -3.15 18.25 3.39
CA THR A 252 -1.82 18.07 3.96
C THR A 252 -0.88 19.26 3.72
N ALA A 253 -0.99 19.92 2.58
CA ALA A 253 -0.15 21.08 2.24
C ALA A 253 -0.43 22.27 3.16
N ASN A 254 -1.71 22.54 3.42
CA ASN A 254 -2.13 23.72 4.19
C ASN A 254 -2.44 23.41 5.66
N LYS A 255 -2.46 22.13 6.06
CA LYS A 255 -2.90 21.67 7.39
C LYS A 255 -4.29 22.18 7.73
N THR A 256 -5.23 21.92 6.84
CA THR A 256 -6.63 22.31 6.97
C THR A 256 -7.53 21.10 6.70
N TYR A 257 -8.80 21.13 7.11
CA TYR A 257 -9.72 20.02 6.92
C TYR A 257 -11.14 20.48 6.63
N GLU A 258 -11.92 19.65 5.95
CA GLU A 258 -13.36 19.79 5.77
C GLU A 258 -14.05 18.54 6.34
N ILE A 259 -15.05 18.72 7.22
CA ILE A 259 -15.82 17.60 7.78
C ILE A 259 -16.73 17.02 6.68
N THR A 260 -16.78 15.70 6.58
CA THR A 260 -17.63 14.99 5.62
C THR A 260 -18.53 13.97 6.31
N ASN A 261 -19.68 13.69 5.67
CA ASN A 261 -20.60 12.62 6.06
C ASN A 261 -20.35 11.31 5.29
N ASP A 262 -19.24 11.23 4.54
CA ASP A 262 -18.83 9.99 3.89
C ASP A 262 -18.57 8.89 4.93
N ARG A 263 -18.67 7.63 4.49
CA ARG A 263 -18.63 6.48 5.39
C ARG A 263 -17.23 6.19 5.90
N PHE A 264 -17.16 5.49 7.02
CA PHE A 264 -15.94 4.82 7.46
C PHE A 264 -15.48 3.79 6.41
N ASN A 265 -14.19 3.79 6.05
CA ASN A 265 -13.58 2.92 5.03
C ASN A 265 -14.12 3.06 3.59
N PRO A 266 -14.11 4.26 2.98
CA PRO A 266 -14.38 4.37 1.56
C PRO A 266 -13.23 3.74 0.76
N GLN A 267 -13.55 3.04 -0.33
CA GLN A 267 -12.56 2.59 -1.31
C GLN A 267 -12.61 3.49 -2.53
N LEU A 268 -11.45 3.91 -3.03
CA LEU A 268 -11.34 4.59 -4.31
C LEU A 268 -11.26 3.58 -5.45
N ILE A 269 -12.14 3.73 -6.42
CA ILE A 269 -12.19 2.91 -7.62
C ILE A 269 -12.09 3.83 -8.83
N LYS A 270 -11.18 3.51 -9.74
CA LYS A 270 -11.08 4.17 -11.04
C LYS A 270 -12.08 3.50 -11.98
N TYR A 271 -13.17 4.19 -12.28
CA TYR A 271 -14.22 3.71 -13.16
C TYR A 271 -14.36 4.67 -14.35
N GLU A 272 -14.31 4.14 -15.57
CA GLU A 272 -14.34 4.93 -16.81
C GLU A 272 -13.34 6.11 -16.82
N GLY A 273 -12.14 5.88 -16.27
CA GLY A 273 -11.06 6.87 -16.21
C GLY A 273 -11.16 7.89 -15.08
N LYS A 274 -12.26 7.92 -14.31
CA LYS A 274 -12.44 8.82 -13.15
C LYS A 274 -12.27 8.08 -11.83
N TYR A 275 -11.72 8.75 -10.83
CA TYR A 275 -11.69 8.23 -9.46
C TYR A 275 -13.02 8.50 -8.75
N MET A 276 -13.62 7.43 -8.23
CA MET A 276 -14.93 7.39 -7.62
C MET A 276 -14.84 6.74 -6.24
N ILE A 277 -15.67 7.18 -5.30
CA ILE A 277 -15.84 6.53 -4.00
C ILE A 277 -16.82 5.38 -4.17
N ASN A 278 -16.36 4.16 -3.87
CA ASN A 278 -17.23 3.01 -3.72
C ASN A 278 -18.07 3.17 -2.44
N ASN A 279 -19.37 3.03 -2.58
CA ASN A 279 -20.32 3.22 -1.50
C ASN A 279 -21.41 2.14 -1.61
N THR A 280 -22.24 1.99 -0.58
CA THR A 280 -23.48 1.22 -0.75
C THR A 280 -24.69 2.15 -0.80
N CYS A 281 -25.68 1.79 -1.58
CA CYS A 281 -26.89 2.58 -1.76
C CYS A 281 -28.08 1.63 -1.63
N LYS A 282 -29.17 2.12 -1.05
CA LYS A 282 -30.42 1.36 -1.00
C LYS A 282 -31.16 1.55 -2.32
N ASP A 283 -31.36 0.45 -3.04
CA ASP A 283 -32.21 0.41 -4.22
C ASP A 283 -33.67 0.63 -3.79
N LYS A 284 -34.29 1.68 -4.32
CA LYS A 284 -35.68 2.04 -3.95
C LYS A 284 -36.69 1.06 -4.55
N ALA A 285 -36.37 0.40 -5.65
CA ALA A 285 -37.26 -0.52 -6.33
C ALA A 285 -37.31 -1.88 -5.63
N THR A 286 -36.14 -2.41 -5.22
CA THR A 286 -36.03 -3.73 -4.59
C THR A 286 -35.93 -3.68 -3.07
N GLY A 287 -35.52 -2.53 -2.51
CA GLY A 287 -35.22 -2.36 -1.08
C GLY A 287 -33.85 -2.89 -0.67
N GLU A 288 -33.08 -3.48 -1.59
CA GLU A 288 -31.78 -4.09 -1.33
C GLU A 288 -30.66 -3.05 -1.25
N THR A 289 -29.63 -3.34 -0.46
CA THR A 289 -28.41 -2.52 -0.40
C THR A 289 -27.41 -3.06 -1.41
N ARG A 290 -26.97 -2.22 -2.35
CA ARG A 290 -26.05 -2.60 -3.45
C ARG A 290 -24.88 -1.63 -3.52
N TYR A 291 -23.81 -2.00 -4.21
CA TYR A 291 -22.73 -1.05 -4.48
C TYR A 291 -23.19 0.04 -5.44
N CYS A 292 -22.74 1.26 -5.19
CA CYS A 292 -22.93 2.43 -6.02
C CYS A 292 -21.63 3.23 -6.04
N LEU A 293 -21.37 3.92 -7.15
CA LEU A 293 -20.23 4.80 -7.29
C LEU A 293 -20.67 6.23 -7.02
N LYS A 294 -19.94 6.93 -6.17
CA LYS A 294 -20.14 8.36 -5.88
C LYS A 294 -18.95 9.14 -6.42
N GLU A 295 -19.18 10.20 -7.18
CA GLU A 295 -18.10 11.10 -7.60
C GLU A 295 -17.40 11.71 -6.37
N LEU A 296 -16.08 11.91 -6.47
CA LEU A 296 -15.34 12.69 -5.48
C LEU A 296 -15.92 14.11 -5.40
N PRO A 297 -16.00 14.70 -4.19
CA PRO A 297 -16.41 16.09 -4.08
C PRO A 297 -15.38 17.01 -4.72
N VAL A 298 -15.82 18.17 -5.17
CA VAL A 298 -14.92 19.25 -5.59
C VAL A 298 -14.35 19.89 -4.33
N PHE A 299 -13.05 19.76 -4.13
CA PHE A 299 -12.37 20.36 -2.99
C PHE A 299 -12.17 21.86 -3.22
N ASN A 300 -12.89 22.68 -2.46
CA ASN A 300 -12.69 24.14 -2.44
C ASN A 300 -11.91 24.53 -1.18
N SER A 301 -10.71 25.09 -1.34
CA SER A 301 -9.85 25.49 -0.22
C SER A 301 -10.52 26.44 0.77
N ASP A 302 -11.47 27.26 0.33
CA ASP A 302 -12.17 28.23 1.17
C ASP A 302 -13.09 27.56 2.22
N ASN A 303 -13.49 26.31 2.00
CA ASN A 303 -14.33 25.56 2.93
C ASN A 303 -13.53 24.88 4.05
N PHE A 304 -12.20 24.83 3.92
CA PHE A 304 -11.37 24.08 4.85
C PHE A 304 -11.05 24.91 6.10
N THR A 305 -11.23 24.28 7.25
CA THR A 305 -10.90 24.83 8.57
C THR A 305 -9.44 24.51 8.92
N LYS A 306 -8.72 25.45 9.54
CA LYS A 306 -7.35 25.22 10.01
C LYS A 306 -7.31 24.13 11.09
N ASP A 307 -6.39 23.18 10.95
CA ASP A 307 -6.10 22.21 12.00
C ASP A 307 -5.30 22.87 13.13
N ASN A 308 -6.00 23.19 14.22
CA ASN A 308 -5.42 23.75 15.44
C ASN A 308 -5.44 22.73 16.59
N ARG A 309 -5.57 21.42 16.28
CA ARG A 309 -5.53 20.38 17.30
C ARG A 309 -4.19 20.45 18.04
N LYS A 310 -4.26 20.36 19.37
CA LYS A 310 -3.06 20.16 20.17
C LYS A 310 -2.68 18.68 20.06
N ILE A 311 -1.61 18.41 19.34
CA ILE A 311 -0.99 17.07 19.27
C ILE A 311 -0.25 16.80 20.59
N SER A 312 -0.22 15.56 21.06
CA SER A 312 0.44 15.17 22.30
C SER A 312 1.92 15.58 22.31
N ASP A 313 2.42 15.99 23.47
CA ASP A 313 3.83 16.31 23.67
C ASP A 313 4.71 15.03 23.77
N ASN A 314 4.09 13.85 23.91
CA ASN A 314 4.76 12.54 24.01
C ASN A 314 5.08 11.92 22.63
N LEU A 315 5.53 12.74 21.69
CA LEU A 315 5.82 12.29 20.32
C LEU A 315 6.95 11.25 20.32
N ILE A 316 6.69 10.13 19.66
CA ILE A 316 7.71 9.14 19.33
C ILE A 316 8.33 9.57 18.00
N ALA A 317 9.61 9.89 18.00
CA ALA A 317 10.34 10.29 16.81
C ALA A 317 10.70 9.04 15.99
N ILE A 318 9.91 8.79 14.95
CA ILE A 318 10.08 7.68 14.01
C ILE A 318 9.93 8.19 12.58
N ASN A 319 10.56 7.49 11.63
CA ASN A 319 10.59 7.87 10.21
C ASN A 319 10.99 9.35 10.00
N LEU A 320 12.05 9.80 10.67
CA LEU A 320 12.57 11.15 10.47
C LEU A 320 13.29 11.23 9.12
N SER A 321 12.98 12.28 8.35
CA SER A 321 13.71 12.62 7.12
C SER A 321 15.14 13.05 7.42
N ASN A 322 16.03 12.99 6.42
CA ASN A 322 17.42 13.43 6.61
C ASN A 322 17.55 14.90 6.96
N SER A 323 16.65 15.76 6.48
CA SER A 323 16.64 17.20 6.81
C SER A 323 16.36 17.44 8.31
N GLN A 324 15.65 16.53 8.96
CA GLN A 324 15.42 16.52 10.41
C GLN A 324 16.57 15.89 11.21
N LYS A 325 17.57 15.31 10.53
CA LYS A 325 18.75 14.68 11.11
C LYS A 325 20.05 15.37 10.66
N PRO A 326 20.20 16.68 10.88
CA PRO A 326 21.38 17.41 10.44
C PRO A 326 22.57 17.20 11.39
N PHE A 327 23.79 17.19 10.85
CA PHE A 327 25.03 17.15 11.61
C PHE A 327 25.61 18.56 11.81
N LEU A 328 24.77 19.47 12.34
CA LEU A 328 25.11 20.89 12.50
C LEU A 328 26.41 21.08 13.29
N ASN A 329 27.18 22.10 12.92
CA ASN A 329 28.45 22.46 13.55
C ASN A 329 29.53 21.36 13.49
N THR A 330 29.46 20.47 12.50
CA THR A 330 30.51 19.47 12.22
C THR A 330 30.99 19.54 10.79
N PHE A 331 32.02 18.76 10.46
CA PHE A 331 32.48 18.64 9.07
C PHE A 331 31.55 17.79 8.21
N ILE A 332 30.61 17.03 8.79
CA ILE A 332 29.73 16.12 8.05
C ILE A 332 28.62 16.94 7.38
N THR A 333 28.57 16.89 6.05
CA THR A 333 27.54 17.54 5.24
C THR A 333 26.82 16.52 4.35
N ASP A 334 25.62 16.85 3.89
CA ASP A 334 24.92 15.99 2.93
C ASP A 334 25.69 15.88 1.60
N GLU A 335 26.43 16.92 1.22
CA GLU A 335 27.32 16.87 0.07
C GLU A 335 28.41 15.81 0.25
N LEU A 336 29.09 15.79 1.41
CA LEU A 336 30.09 14.75 1.72
C LEU A 336 29.49 13.36 1.81
N LEU A 337 28.30 13.23 2.40
CA LEU A 337 27.63 11.95 2.55
C LEU A 337 27.20 11.38 1.20
N TYR A 338 26.60 12.17 0.31
CA TYR A 338 25.89 11.64 -0.85
C TYR A 338 26.53 11.94 -2.20
N ASN A 339 27.27 13.04 -2.33
CA ASN A 339 27.67 13.57 -3.65
C ASN A 339 29.19 13.67 -3.83
N ALA A 340 29.97 13.76 -2.74
CA ALA A 340 31.40 13.94 -2.83
C ALA A 340 32.10 12.77 -3.55
N PRO A 341 33.00 13.06 -4.50
CA PRO A 341 33.77 12.05 -5.22
C PRO A 341 34.85 11.43 -4.32
N GLU A 342 35.36 10.27 -4.71
CA GLU A 342 36.39 9.53 -3.98
C GLU A 342 37.65 10.37 -3.70
N SER A 343 38.05 11.24 -4.66
CA SER A 343 39.21 12.12 -4.52
C SER A 343 39.05 13.19 -3.42
N GLU A 344 37.82 13.60 -3.13
CA GLU A 344 37.52 14.52 -2.04
C GLU A 344 37.46 13.77 -0.71
N LEU A 345 36.75 12.63 -0.66
CA LEU A 345 36.70 11.77 0.52
C LEU A 345 38.09 11.33 0.97
N SER A 346 38.99 11.05 0.01
CA SER A 346 40.39 10.67 0.27
C SER A 346 41.20 11.75 1.00
N LYS A 347 40.74 13.00 1.06
CA LYS A 347 41.40 14.07 1.84
C LYS A 347 41.09 13.98 3.33
N LEU A 348 39.98 13.34 3.72
CA LEU A 348 39.57 13.17 5.11
C LEU A 348 40.48 12.18 5.83
N ASP A 349 40.87 12.45 7.07
CA ASP A 349 41.65 11.50 7.86
C ASP A 349 40.83 10.24 8.23
N LYS A 350 41.50 9.22 8.76
CA LYS A 350 40.85 7.95 9.12
C LYS A 350 39.71 8.12 10.13
N ARG A 351 39.86 9.05 11.09
CA ARG A 351 38.83 9.33 12.10
C ARG A 351 37.62 10.03 11.45
N GLN A 352 37.85 10.97 10.55
CA GLN A 352 36.79 11.65 9.79
C GLN A 352 36.03 10.67 8.89
N LEU A 353 36.73 9.77 8.18
CA LEU A 353 36.08 8.73 7.37
C LEU A 353 35.23 7.79 8.24
N ARG A 354 35.75 7.37 9.41
CA ARG A 354 34.99 6.58 10.38
C ARG A 354 33.71 7.30 10.82
N LEU A 355 33.79 8.57 11.18
CA LEU A 355 32.62 9.37 11.58
C LEU A 355 31.63 9.52 10.42
N LEU A 356 32.12 9.80 9.21
CA LEU A 356 31.29 9.94 8.01
C LEU A 356 30.53 8.64 7.68
N ARG A 357 31.21 7.49 7.75
CA ARG A 357 30.58 6.17 7.56
C ARG A 357 29.52 5.89 8.62
N ASN A 358 29.81 6.17 9.89
CA ASN A 358 28.87 5.90 10.98
C ASN A 358 27.71 6.91 11.03
N ALA A 359 27.78 8.03 10.31
CA ALA A 359 26.69 8.99 10.19
C ALA A 359 25.43 8.38 9.56
N PHE A 360 25.59 7.48 8.59
CA PHE A 360 24.47 6.73 7.99
C PHE A 360 23.74 5.88 9.04
N PHE A 361 24.50 5.16 9.87
CA PHE A 361 23.94 4.34 10.95
C PHE A 361 23.30 5.20 12.05
N ALA A 362 23.92 6.32 12.41
CA ALA A 362 23.37 7.28 13.36
C ALA A 362 22.00 7.80 12.89
N ARG A 363 21.89 8.16 11.59
CA ARG A 363 20.62 8.61 10.97
C ARG A 363 19.51 7.57 10.99
N GLN A 364 19.84 6.29 11.16
CA GLN A 364 18.85 5.22 11.26
C GLN A 364 18.62 4.75 12.70
N GLY A 365 19.26 5.38 13.69
CA GLY A 365 19.05 5.09 15.12
C GLY A 365 19.95 3.99 15.69
N TYR A 366 21.08 3.71 15.05
CA TYR A 366 22.03 2.72 15.57
C TYR A 366 22.65 3.18 16.89
N ASN A 367 22.51 2.38 17.95
CA ASN A 367 23.07 2.65 19.27
C ASN A 367 24.53 2.19 19.36
N PHE A 368 25.48 3.11 19.13
CA PHE A 368 26.91 2.79 19.17
C PHE A 368 27.36 2.36 20.56
N ASN A 369 28.26 1.39 20.67
CA ASN A 369 28.96 1.05 21.92
C ASN A 369 30.30 1.81 22.10
N SER A 370 30.91 2.22 20.99
CA SER A 370 32.19 2.93 20.94
C SER A 370 32.09 4.29 21.62
N LYS A 371 33.00 4.59 22.56
CA LYS A 371 32.96 5.83 23.35
C LYS A 371 33.04 7.09 22.48
N ASP A 372 33.95 7.11 21.51
CA ASP A 372 34.13 8.21 20.55
C ASP A 372 32.88 8.47 19.69
N LEU A 373 32.23 7.41 19.20
CA LEU A 373 31.01 7.54 18.39
C LEU A 373 29.80 7.96 19.24
N LYS A 374 29.68 7.43 20.47
CA LYS A 374 28.66 7.88 21.44
C LYS A 374 28.83 9.37 21.75
N GLU A 375 30.05 9.80 22.05
CA GLU A 375 30.34 11.21 22.35
C GLU A 375 30.05 12.11 21.15
N PHE A 376 30.44 11.68 19.94
CA PHE A 376 30.20 12.47 18.74
C PHE A 376 28.72 12.54 18.34
N PHE A 377 28.00 11.42 18.26
CA PHE A 377 26.58 11.44 17.82
C PHE A 377 25.61 11.80 18.94
N GLY A 378 25.95 11.53 20.19
CA GLY A 378 25.16 11.88 21.37
C GLY A 378 24.98 13.38 21.59
N GLN A 379 25.73 14.24 20.88
CA GLN A 379 25.53 15.69 20.91
C GLN A 379 24.28 16.13 20.13
N PHE A 380 23.73 15.28 19.24
CA PHE A 380 22.58 15.63 18.42
C PHE A 380 21.27 15.23 19.09
N GLU A 381 20.37 16.20 19.30
CA GLU A 381 19.09 15.97 19.96
C GLU A 381 18.24 14.93 19.24
N TRP A 382 18.13 15.03 17.91
CA TRP A 382 17.37 14.09 17.09
C TRP A 382 17.86 12.65 17.25
N TYR A 383 19.17 12.44 17.44
CA TYR A 383 19.73 11.10 17.63
C TYR A 383 19.31 10.52 18.99
N ASN A 384 19.37 11.33 20.06
CA ASN A 384 18.93 10.90 21.38
C ASN A 384 17.42 10.64 21.45
N GLN A 385 16.61 11.48 20.79
CA GLN A 385 15.16 11.29 20.69
C GLN A 385 14.80 10.00 19.93
N LEU A 386 15.51 9.71 18.84
CA LEU A 386 15.35 8.47 18.08
C LEU A 386 15.72 7.24 18.92
N LEU A 387 16.85 7.27 19.64
CA LEU A 387 17.24 6.18 20.55
C LEU A 387 16.22 5.95 21.68
N LYS A 388 15.65 7.02 22.24
CA LYS A 388 14.59 6.92 23.24
C LYS A 388 13.34 6.24 22.65
N SER A 389 12.96 6.64 21.44
CA SER A 389 11.82 6.08 20.69
C SER A 389 12.04 4.60 20.42
N TYR A 390 13.22 4.22 19.95
CA TYR A 390 13.58 2.83 19.67
C TYR A 390 13.59 1.97 20.92
N LYS A 391 14.04 2.51 22.06
CA LYS A 391 13.95 1.80 23.34
C LYS A 391 12.50 1.54 23.76
N ILE A 392 11.58 2.49 23.53
CA ILE A 392 10.15 2.31 23.83
C ILE A 392 9.54 1.23 22.93
N LEU A 393 9.97 1.17 21.67
CA LEU A 393 9.51 0.22 20.67
C LEU A 393 10.29 -1.11 20.67
N GLU A 394 11.20 -1.29 21.62
CA GLU A 394 12.08 -2.47 21.73
C GLU A 394 12.93 -2.78 20.48
N ILE A 395 13.27 -1.75 19.70
CA ILE A 395 14.08 -1.84 18.48
C ILE A 395 15.56 -1.92 18.86
N THR A 396 16.27 -2.92 18.33
CA THR A 396 17.70 -3.12 18.58
C THR A 396 18.56 -2.79 17.36
N ASN A 397 19.89 -2.92 17.51
CA ASN A 397 20.82 -2.65 16.41
C ASN A 397 20.66 -3.64 15.23
N GLU A 398 20.16 -4.84 15.50
CA GLU A 398 19.86 -5.88 14.52
C GLU A 398 18.69 -5.52 13.61
N ASP A 399 17.81 -4.62 14.07
CA ASP A 399 16.67 -4.13 13.29
C ASP A 399 17.05 -2.98 12.36
N ILE A 400 18.19 -2.32 12.58
CA ILE A 400 18.59 -1.12 11.85
C ILE A 400 18.81 -1.43 10.37
N VAL A 401 18.06 -0.72 9.53
CA VAL A 401 18.12 -0.87 8.07
C VAL A 401 18.80 0.34 7.45
N ILE A 402 19.83 0.09 6.65
CA ILE A 402 20.44 1.09 5.77
C ILE A 402 19.81 0.96 4.38
N SER A 403 19.43 2.09 3.77
CA SER A 403 18.86 2.09 2.41
C SER A 403 19.87 1.55 1.38
N PRO A 404 19.44 0.98 0.24
CA PRO A 404 20.36 0.51 -0.79
C PRO A 404 21.37 1.57 -1.24
N LYS A 405 20.90 2.80 -1.48
CA LYS A 405 21.74 3.94 -1.88
C LYS A 405 22.79 4.28 -0.82
N ASP A 406 22.42 4.21 0.45
CA ASP A 406 23.34 4.49 1.55
C ASP A 406 24.37 3.38 1.75
N LYS A 407 24.02 2.11 1.47
CA LYS A 407 24.95 0.98 1.54
C LYS A 407 26.12 1.16 0.59
N GLU A 408 25.87 1.55 -0.66
CA GLU A 408 26.91 1.81 -1.66
C GLU A 408 27.89 2.91 -1.17
N ARG A 409 27.37 3.98 -0.58
CA ARG A 409 28.19 5.07 -0.01
C ARG A 409 28.98 4.61 1.21
N VAL A 410 28.38 3.83 2.11
CA VAL A 410 29.04 3.24 3.27
C VAL A 410 30.23 2.36 2.85
N GLU A 411 30.06 1.53 1.83
CA GLU A 411 31.11 0.65 1.30
C GLU A 411 32.27 1.45 0.69
N LEU A 412 31.97 2.48 -0.12
CA LEU A 412 32.98 3.39 -0.66
C LEU A 412 33.83 4.02 0.45
N ILE A 413 33.18 4.60 1.48
CA ILE A 413 33.87 5.28 2.58
C ILE A 413 34.67 4.28 3.42
N LEU A 414 34.15 3.06 3.64
CA LEU A 414 34.85 2.00 4.37
C LEU A 414 36.14 1.58 3.66
N ASN A 415 36.11 1.44 2.33
CA ASN A 415 37.30 1.08 1.56
C ASN A 415 38.39 2.16 1.69
N LEU A 416 38.02 3.43 1.64
CA LEU A 416 38.95 4.53 1.88
C LEU A 416 39.48 4.56 3.33
N GLU A 417 38.63 4.29 4.31
CA GLU A 417 39.00 4.21 5.74
C GLU A 417 40.04 3.11 5.98
N ASN A 418 39.90 1.96 5.33
CA ASN A 418 40.80 0.81 5.48
C ASN A 418 42.17 1.03 4.79
N ASN A 419 42.23 1.88 3.77
CA ASN A 419 43.45 2.21 3.04
C ASN A 419 44.29 3.30 3.73
N LYS A 420 43.88 3.75 4.93
CA LYS A 420 44.60 4.70 5.78
C LYS A 420 44.97 4.06 7.11
#